data_AF-A0A285U7L4-F1
#
_entry.id   AF-A0A285U7L4-F1
#
_cell.length_a   1.000
_cell.length_b   1.000
_cell.length_c   1.000
_cell.angle_alpha   90.00
_cell.angle_beta   90.00
_cell.angle_gamma   90.00
#
_symmetry.space_group_name_H-M   'P 1'
#
loop_
_entity.id
_entity.type
_entity.pdbx_description
1 polymer ?
#
loop_
_entity_poly.entity_id
_entity_poly.type
_entity_poly.pdbx_seq_one_letter_code
_entity_poly.pdbx_strand_id
1 'polypeptide(L)'
;MLKIKNIEFIKAVYDDSLSHNIFSIANIEFSNYPPINGALLYWRKNYNTKSEYTPEGDYKFYYDMANGNYFASVKFPKNVKLTRDQKQELAFILLDERGSIGSYSLKTHKNRKNHFNPKNSLESLDFPEDFQPKQIPSYVGPLVEEKEIEAIIKTNPTLTKEFIEDYCYFRYQLARLHPSEFEAYLEYVDFSYICYACDQLSEKYLIEHLDQVDVATLQYNYPVLSRLSASFKRYMVNELKRLNETVNQHFEHEIDLFIEDETYFSEYGYIDLMDENIEIEEEEIEYLFFEYDRGPNKWYGSEHLIKGIPSFRSQVYDDLGYKKPTNKEMDVAINSYTPLQISLLSAILEPHWLHRYREIIDWKAACLYNQYLTDDFLIAHMNYVQFEALGQNLWCEVSEQFIETYMNCFNHNQPVPFIIRHLTEQIYLNHKDTIQVDSDLLYQYYPSIGDDEYEKIQSLLED
;
A
#
# COMPACT_ATOMS: atom_id res chain seq x y z
N MET A 1 -3.24 -38.16 -1.57
CA MET A 1 -3.65 -36.91 -2.23
C MET A 1 -4.99 -37.12 -2.94
N LEU A 2 -5.99 -36.29 -2.64
CA LEU A 2 -7.29 -36.32 -3.32
C LEU A 2 -7.12 -35.76 -4.74
N LYS A 3 -7.77 -36.36 -5.73
CA LYS A 3 -7.73 -35.92 -7.13
C LYS A 3 -9.09 -35.36 -7.51
N ILE A 4 -9.25 -34.06 -7.35
CA ILE A 4 -10.49 -33.32 -7.66
C ILE A 4 -10.72 -33.36 -9.17
N LYS A 5 -11.94 -33.70 -9.58
CA LYS A 5 -12.40 -33.71 -10.96
C LYS A 5 -13.17 -32.44 -11.30
N ASN A 6 -14.05 -32.00 -10.39
CA ASN A 6 -14.86 -30.80 -10.56
C ASN A 6 -15.26 -30.25 -9.18
N ILE A 7 -15.44 -28.93 -9.10
CA ILE A 7 -16.00 -28.23 -7.93
C ILE A 7 -17.15 -27.36 -8.43
N GLU A 8 -18.35 -27.60 -7.91
CA GLU A 8 -19.53 -26.78 -8.20
C GLU A 8 -19.87 -25.94 -6.97
N PHE A 9 -19.85 -24.62 -7.12
CA PHE A 9 -20.23 -23.70 -6.05
C PHE A 9 -21.71 -23.29 -6.18
N ILE A 10 -22.49 -23.58 -5.14
CA ILE A 10 -23.87 -23.12 -4.98
C ILE A 10 -23.85 -21.84 -4.13
N LYS A 11 -24.41 -20.75 -4.68
CA LYS A 11 -24.54 -19.46 -3.97
C LYS A 11 -25.43 -19.65 -2.74
N ALA A 12 -24.93 -19.30 -1.56
CA ALA A 12 -25.73 -19.24 -0.34
C ALA A 12 -26.25 -17.83 -0.12
N VAL A 13 -27.50 -17.72 0.32
CA VAL A 13 -28.14 -16.46 0.72
C VAL A 13 -27.64 -16.10 2.11
N TYR A 14 -27.30 -14.81 2.31
CA TYR A 14 -27.00 -14.27 3.62
C TYR A 14 -28.25 -14.32 4.50
N ASP A 15 -28.16 -15.03 5.62
CA ASP A 15 -29.17 -14.96 6.66
C ASP A 15 -28.52 -14.28 7.87
N ASP A 16 -28.87 -13.01 8.07
CA ASP A 16 -28.38 -12.19 9.19
C ASP A 16 -28.74 -12.78 10.57
N SER A 17 -29.59 -13.82 10.63
CA SER A 17 -29.93 -14.54 11.85
C SER A 17 -28.92 -15.62 12.26
N LEU A 18 -27.96 -15.98 11.38
CA LEU A 18 -26.98 -17.03 11.65
C LEU A 18 -25.66 -16.46 12.18
N SER A 19 -25.20 -16.98 13.32
CA SER A 19 -23.88 -16.71 13.91
C SER A 19 -22.67 -17.11 13.04
N HIS A 20 -22.92 -17.71 11.87
CA HIS A 20 -21.93 -18.13 10.88
C HIS A 20 -22.30 -17.45 9.56
N ASN A 21 -21.43 -16.59 9.06
CA ASN A 21 -21.64 -15.95 7.77
C ASN A 21 -21.22 -16.92 6.67
N ILE A 22 -22.15 -17.78 6.26
CA ILE A 22 -21.96 -18.73 5.15
C ILE A 22 -21.98 -17.93 3.85
N PHE A 23 -20.89 -17.97 3.10
CA PHE A 23 -20.77 -17.22 1.83
C PHE A 23 -20.78 -18.14 0.60
N SER A 24 -20.64 -19.45 0.78
CA SER A 24 -20.74 -20.41 -0.32
C SER A 24 -21.00 -21.83 0.17
N ILE A 25 -21.62 -22.64 -0.69
CA ILE A 25 -21.68 -24.10 -0.54
C ILE A 25 -20.94 -24.71 -1.73
N ALA A 26 -20.16 -25.76 -1.50
CA ALA A 26 -19.43 -26.46 -2.55
C ALA A 26 -19.84 -27.94 -2.62
N ASN A 27 -20.08 -28.42 -3.84
CA ASN A 27 -20.16 -29.84 -4.18
C ASN A 27 -18.87 -30.22 -4.92
N ILE A 28 -18.23 -31.31 -4.49
CA ILE A 28 -16.88 -31.66 -4.93
C ILE A 28 -16.93 -33.07 -5.49
N GLU A 29 -16.60 -33.20 -6.76
CA GLU A 29 -16.40 -34.49 -7.41
C GLU A 29 -14.93 -34.86 -7.40
N PHE A 30 -14.62 -36.09 -6.99
CA PHE A 30 -13.25 -36.63 -7.04
C PHE A 30 -13.18 -37.78 -8.03
N SER A 31 -11.99 -37.98 -8.59
CA SER A 31 -11.68 -39.16 -9.42
C SER A 31 -11.29 -40.39 -8.60
N ASN A 32 -10.92 -40.20 -7.33
CA ASN A 32 -10.37 -41.24 -6.45
C ASN A 32 -11.04 -41.28 -5.05
N TYR A 33 -12.17 -40.59 -4.86
CA TYR A 33 -12.90 -40.52 -3.60
C TYR A 33 -14.40 -40.29 -3.86
N PRO A 34 -15.33 -40.69 -2.97
CA PRO A 34 -16.75 -40.36 -3.13
C PRO A 34 -16.99 -38.84 -3.16
N PRO A 35 -18.00 -38.36 -3.92
CA PRO A 35 -18.30 -36.94 -3.97
C PRO A 35 -18.70 -36.40 -2.59
N ILE A 36 -18.30 -35.16 -2.32
CA ILE A 36 -18.69 -34.43 -1.11
C ILE A 36 -19.68 -33.37 -1.51
N ASN A 37 -20.94 -33.54 -1.11
CA ASN A 37 -22.00 -32.58 -1.42
C ASN A 37 -22.31 -31.73 -0.19
N GLY A 38 -22.33 -30.42 -0.34
CA GLY A 38 -22.71 -29.49 0.72
C GLY A 38 -21.59 -29.12 1.69
N ALA A 39 -20.33 -28.99 1.23
CA ALA A 39 -19.28 -28.38 2.03
C ALA A 39 -19.58 -26.89 2.21
N LEU A 40 -19.72 -26.43 3.46
CA LEU A 40 -20.14 -25.05 3.76
C LEU A 40 -18.91 -24.18 4.00
N LEU A 41 -18.73 -23.15 3.18
CA LEU A 41 -17.68 -22.14 3.34
C LEU A 41 -18.25 -20.99 4.15
N TYR A 42 -17.59 -20.66 5.27
CA TYR A 42 -18.05 -19.63 6.19
C TYR A 42 -16.89 -18.83 6.76
N TRP A 43 -17.18 -17.63 7.24
CA TRP A 43 -16.26 -16.85 8.06
C TRP A 43 -16.91 -16.49 9.39
N ARG A 44 -16.09 -16.25 10.41
CA ARG A 44 -16.56 -15.90 11.75
C ARG A 44 -15.52 -15.06 12.49
N LYS A 45 -15.99 -14.18 13.40
CA LYS A 45 -15.12 -13.54 14.39
C LYS A 45 -14.46 -14.61 15.26
N ASN A 46 -13.15 -14.51 15.40
CA ASN A 46 -12.40 -15.44 16.22
C ASN A 46 -12.46 -14.99 17.69
N TYR A 47 -13.15 -15.76 18.51
CA TYR A 47 -13.20 -15.53 19.95
C TYR A 47 -12.06 -16.24 20.70
N ASN A 48 -11.27 -17.08 20.02
CA ASN A 48 -10.18 -17.83 20.62
C ASN A 48 -9.01 -18.00 19.65
N THR A 49 -7.97 -17.18 19.82
CA THR A 49 -6.73 -17.17 19.03
C THR A 49 -5.77 -18.31 19.38
N LYS A 50 -5.97 -19.05 20.48
CA LYS A 50 -5.03 -20.10 20.91
C LYS A 50 -5.21 -21.46 20.22
N SER A 51 -6.29 -21.65 19.46
CA SER A 51 -6.60 -22.91 18.77
C SER A 51 -6.76 -22.71 17.28
N GLU A 52 -5.99 -23.46 16.49
CA GLU A 52 -6.05 -23.55 15.03
C GLU A 52 -7.36 -24.18 14.52
N TYR A 53 -8.16 -24.79 15.40
CA TYR A 53 -9.40 -25.48 15.05
C TYR A 53 -10.59 -24.89 15.81
N THR A 54 -11.77 -24.92 15.18
CA THR A 54 -13.04 -24.62 15.84
C THR A 54 -13.41 -25.75 16.82
N PRO A 55 -14.32 -25.51 17.79
CA PRO A 55 -14.85 -26.57 18.65
C PRO A 55 -15.47 -27.74 17.87
N GLU A 56 -15.96 -27.48 16.65
CA GLU A 56 -16.51 -28.46 15.73
C GLU A 56 -15.44 -29.23 14.92
N GLY A 57 -14.16 -28.84 15.02
CA GLY A 57 -13.03 -29.50 14.39
C GLY A 57 -12.70 -29.00 12.97
N ASP A 58 -13.22 -27.84 12.57
CA ASP A 58 -12.89 -27.20 11.29
C ASP A 58 -11.58 -26.40 11.42
N TYR A 59 -10.71 -26.46 10.41
CA TYR A 59 -9.45 -25.72 10.42
C TYR A 59 -9.69 -24.22 10.18
N LYS A 60 -9.10 -23.37 11.00
CA LYS A 60 -9.20 -21.92 10.86
C LYS A 60 -8.10 -21.40 9.92
N PHE A 61 -8.51 -20.74 8.86
CA PHE A 61 -7.63 -19.96 7.99
C PHE A 61 -7.74 -18.49 8.37
N TYR A 62 -6.62 -17.89 8.77
CA TYR A 62 -6.55 -16.49 9.16
C TYR A 62 -6.23 -15.63 7.94
N TYR A 63 -6.95 -14.53 7.79
CA TYR A 63 -6.75 -13.57 6.69
C TYR A 63 -5.50 -12.71 6.93
N ASP A 64 -5.29 -12.33 8.19
CA ASP A 64 -4.07 -11.70 8.69
C ASP A 64 -3.47 -12.63 9.76
N MET A 65 -2.23 -13.07 9.56
CA MET A 65 -1.51 -13.90 10.53
C MET A 65 -1.13 -13.10 11.79
N ALA A 66 -1.10 -11.76 11.69
CA ALA A 66 -0.87 -10.85 12.82
C ALA A 66 -2.17 -10.57 13.59
N ASN A 67 -3.28 -10.26 12.90
CA ASN A 67 -4.58 -10.05 13.52
C ASN A 67 -5.52 -11.25 13.36
N GLY A 68 -5.46 -12.18 14.31
CA GLY A 68 -6.33 -13.34 14.39
C GLY A 68 -7.79 -13.03 14.76
N ASN A 69 -8.34 -11.85 14.45
CA ASN A 69 -9.67 -11.38 14.84
C ASN A 69 -10.81 -12.05 14.05
N TYR A 70 -10.55 -12.52 12.83
CA TYR A 70 -11.51 -13.23 11.98
C TYR A 70 -10.83 -14.43 11.31
N PHE A 71 -11.60 -15.49 11.07
CA PHE A 71 -11.11 -16.65 10.33
C PHE A 71 -12.14 -17.11 9.29
N ALA A 72 -11.63 -17.65 8.19
CA ALA A 72 -12.37 -18.45 7.23
C ALA A 72 -12.25 -19.94 7.56
N SER A 73 -13.28 -20.72 7.27
CA SER A 73 -13.22 -22.16 7.40
C SER A 73 -14.21 -22.87 6.48
N VAL A 74 -14.06 -24.19 6.38
CA VAL A 74 -14.96 -25.06 5.62
C VAL A 74 -15.49 -26.15 6.53
N LYS A 75 -16.81 -26.17 6.70
CA LYS A 75 -17.51 -27.22 7.41
C LYS A 75 -17.90 -28.32 6.45
N PHE A 76 -17.23 -29.47 6.58
CA PHE A 76 -17.55 -30.64 5.79
C PHE A 76 -18.76 -31.40 6.37
N PRO A 77 -19.61 -32.03 5.52
CA PRO A 77 -20.69 -32.89 5.98
C PRO A 77 -20.19 -34.00 6.93
N LYS A 78 -20.98 -34.33 7.97
CA LYS A 78 -20.56 -35.26 9.04
C LYS A 78 -20.23 -36.68 8.56
N ASN A 79 -20.77 -37.08 7.41
CA ASN A 79 -20.57 -38.39 6.79
C ASN A 79 -19.27 -38.52 5.99
N VAL A 80 -18.46 -37.45 5.90
CA VAL A 80 -17.20 -37.44 5.16
C VAL A 80 -16.07 -38.11 5.96
N LYS A 81 -15.47 -39.16 5.39
CA LYS A 81 -14.35 -39.93 5.97
C LYS A 81 -12.95 -39.40 5.59
N LEU A 82 -12.79 -38.07 5.49
CA LEU A 82 -11.48 -37.46 5.25
C LEU A 82 -10.65 -37.39 6.53
N THR A 83 -9.34 -37.58 6.42
CA THR A 83 -8.40 -37.31 7.51
C THR A 83 -8.32 -35.81 7.82
N ARG A 84 -7.73 -35.45 8.97
CA ARG A 84 -7.54 -34.04 9.36
C ARG A 84 -6.76 -33.25 8.30
N ASP A 85 -5.63 -33.79 7.85
CA ASP A 85 -4.77 -33.16 6.85
C ASP A 85 -5.49 -33.03 5.49
N GLN A 86 -6.27 -34.04 5.09
CA GLN A 86 -7.06 -33.98 3.87
C GLN A 86 -8.18 -32.94 3.94
N LYS A 87 -8.81 -32.77 5.11
CA LYS A 87 -9.82 -31.72 5.33
C LYS A 87 -9.17 -30.33 5.26
N GLN A 88 -8.00 -30.17 5.86
CA GLN A 88 -7.25 -28.90 5.82
C GLN A 88 -6.83 -28.55 4.39
N GLU A 89 -6.19 -29.48 3.67
CA GLU A 89 -5.76 -29.29 2.27
C GLU A 89 -6.95 -28.96 1.37
N LEU A 90 -8.05 -29.71 1.50
CA LEU A 90 -9.25 -29.47 0.70
C LEU A 90 -9.95 -28.16 1.07
N ALA A 91 -9.99 -27.80 2.36
CA ALA A 91 -10.55 -26.53 2.81
C ALA A 91 -9.75 -25.34 2.27
N PHE A 92 -8.41 -25.45 2.24
CA PHE A 92 -7.55 -24.46 1.61
C PHE A 92 -7.91 -24.29 0.13
N ILE A 93 -7.97 -25.38 -0.64
CA ILE A 93 -8.32 -25.32 -2.07
C ILE A 93 -9.69 -24.69 -2.30
N LEU A 94 -10.71 -25.04 -1.50
CA LEU A 94 -12.06 -24.50 -1.67
C LEU A 94 -12.14 -23.01 -1.32
N LEU A 95 -11.44 -22.59 -0.26
CA LEU A 95 -11.37 -21.19 0.14
C LEU A 95 -10.53 -20.36 -0.84
N ASP A 96 -9.48 -20.93 -1.42
CA ASP A 96 -8.67 -20.28 -2.45
C ASP A 96 -9.46 -20.11 -3.75
N GLU A 97 -10.08 -21.19 -4.26
CA GLU A 97 -10.96 -21.17 -5.43
C GLU A 97 -12.15 -20.22 -5.25
N ARG A 98 -12.77 -20.19 -4.06
CA ARG A 98 -13.92 -19.30 -3.79
C ARG A 98 -13.51 -17.88 -3.43
N GLY A 99 -12.43 -17.71 -2.69
CA GLY A 99 -11.84 -16.44 -2.30
C GLY A 99 -11.26 -15.68 -3.49
N SER A 100 -10.84 -16.40 -4.53
CA SER A 100 -10.52 -15.87 -5.86
C SER A 100 -11.73 -15.24 -6.58
N ILE A 101 -12.96 -15.59 -6.18
CA ILE A 101 -14.23 -15.09 -6.73
C ILE A 101 -14.83 -14.00 -5.80
N GLY A 102 -14.09 -13.55 -4.79
CA GLY A 102 -14.41 -12.36 -4.02
C GLY A 102 -14.17 -11.11 -4.87
N SER A 103 -15.17 -10.25 -4.95
CA SER A 103 -15.11 -8.92 -5.55
C SER A 103 -13.93 -8.11 -5.02
N TYR A 104 -13.06 -7.65 -5.92
CA TYR A 104 -12.03 -6.65 -5.62
C TYR A 104 -12.54 -5.27 -5.94
N SER A 105 -12.28 -4.37 -5.01
CA SER A 105 -12.40 -2.94 -5.19
C SER A 105 -10.98 -2.42 -5.35
N LEU A 106 -10.48 -2.27 -6.58
CA LEU A 106 -9.31 -1.44 -6.81
C LEU A 106 -9.79 0.01 -6.82
N LYS A 107 -9.06 0.94 -6.18
CA LYS A 107 -9.27 2.36 -6.44
C LYS A 107 -9.03 2.59 -7.92
N THR A 108 -10.04 3.05 -8.61
CA THR A 108 -10.02 3.20 -10.06
C THR A 108 -10.96 4.32 -10.42
N HIS A 109 -10.55 5.15 -11.36
CA HIS A 109 -11.32 6.30 -11.77
C HIS A 109 -12.53 5.86 -12.59
N LYS A 110 -13.71 6.46 -12.37
CA LYS A 110 -14.96 6.20 -13.11
C LYS A 110 -14.77 6.36 -14.63
N ASN A 111 -13.82 7.21 -15.02
CA ASN A 111 -13.40 7.47 -16.40
C ASN A 111 -12.48 6.40 -17.03
N ARG A 112 -12.03 5.36 -16.29
CA ARG A 112 -11.31 4.19 -16.85
C ARG A 112 -12.17 3.28 -17.73
N LYS A 113 -13.46 3.55 -17.89
CA LYS A 113 -14.31 2.89 -18.91
C LYS A 113 -13.91 3.25 -20.35
N ASN A 114 -12.95 4.17 -20.54
CA ASN A 114 -12.42 4.48 -21.86
C ASN A 114 -11.50 3.38 -22.37
N HIS A 115 -11.76 2.97 -23.63
CA HIS A 115 -11.12 1.89 -24.37
C HIS A 115 -9.67 2.22 -24.79
N PHE A 116 -8.90 2.93 -23.94
CA PHE A 116 -7.53 3.29 -24.25
C PHE A 116 -6.68 2.03 -24.30
N ASN A 117 -6.12 1.73 -25.47
CA ASN A 117 -5.20 0.63 -25.68
C ASN A 117 -3.83 1.23 -26.00
N PRO A 118 -2.88 1.23 -25.05
CA PRO A 118 -1.56 1.84 -25.22
C PRO A 118 -0.85 1.40 -26.49
N LYS A 119 -0.95 0.12 -26.83
CA LYS A 119 -0.32 -0.44 -28.02
C LYS A 119 -0.89 0.16 -29.30
N ASN A 120 -2.21 0.13 -29.44
CA ASN A 120 -2.87 0.64 -30.64
C ASN A 120 -2.69 2.16 -30.78
N SER A 121 -2.74 2.90 -29.66
CA SER A 121 -2.53 4.35 -29.66
C SER A 121 -1.09 4.71 -29.99
N LEU A 122 -0.10 3.97 -29.47
CA LEU A 122 1.30 4.17 -29.83
C LEU A 122 1.55 3.88 -31.32
N GLU A 123 0.98 2.79 -31.85
CA GLU A 123 1.09 2.43 -33.28
C GLU A 123 0.45 3.47 -34.22
N SER A 124 -0.46 4.31 -33.70
CA SER A 124 -1.06 5.41 -34.48
C SER A 124 -0.23 6.69 -34.51
N LEU A 125 0.78 6.82 -33.65
CA LEU A 125 1.67 7.97 -33.63
C LEU A 125 2.76 7.84 -34.70
N ASP A 126 2.92 8.86 -35.53
CA ASP A 126 3.99 8.93 -36.53
C ASP A 126 5.22 9.61 -35.92
N PHE A 127 6.11 8.82 -35.32
CA PHE A 127 7.31 9.31 -34.63
C PHE A 127 8.35 9.87 -35.61
N PRO A 128 8.80 11.12 -35.42
CA PRO A 128 9.96 11.65 -36.14
C PRO A 128 11.23 10.83 -35.87
N GLU A 129 12.12 10.66 -36.86
CA GLU A 129 13.31 9.78 -36.79
C GLU A 129 14.24 10.09 -35.58
N ASP A 130 14.34 11.36 -35.18
CA ASP A 130 15.19 11.82 -34.07
C ASP A 130 14.38 12.24 -32.83
N PHE A 131 13.14 11.76 -32.69
CA PHE A 131 12.32 12.09 -31.54
C PHE A 131 12.93 11.55 -30.24
N GLN A 132 12.92 12.38 -29.21
CA GLN A 132 13.29 11.99 -27.84
C GLN A 132 12.18 12.45 -26.90
N PRO A 133 11.68 11.60 -25.98
CA PRO A 133 10.57 11.96 -25.09
C PRO A 133 10.76 13.28 -24.33
N LYS A 134 12.02 13.60 -23.98
CA LYS A 134 12.44 14.84 -23.27
C LYS A 134 12.30 16.13 -24.08
N GLN A 135 12.08 16.04 -25.40
CA GLN A 135 11.89 17.22 -26.26
C GLN A 135 10.58 17.96 -25.94
N ILE A 136 9.60 17.28 -25.35
CA ILE A 136 8.33 17.86 -24.91
C ILE A 136 8.33 17.91 -23.38
N PRO A 137 8.35 19.10 -22.76
CA PRO A 137 8.45 19.25 -21.31
C PRO A 137 7.37 18.50 -20.52
N SER A 138 7.70 18.11 -19.28
CA SER A 138 6.82 17.35 -18.38
C SER A 138 5.59 18.14 -17.92
N TYR A 139 5.71 19.47 -17.75
CA TYR A 139 4.62 20.33 -17.31
C TYR A 139 3.53 20.54 -18.37
N VAL A 140 3.79 20.20 -19.63
CA VAL A 140 2.85 20.43 -20.73
C VAL A 140 1.70 19.41 -20.64
N GLY A 141 0.47 19.90 -20.48
CA GLY A 141 -0.72 19.06 -20.35
C GLY A 141 -1.19 18.42 -21.67
N PRO A 142 -2.30 17.67 -21.63
CA PRO A 142 -2.97 17.14 -22.84
C PRO A 142 -3.57 18.24 -23.71
N LEU A 143 -3.98 19.37 -23.12
CA LEU A 143 -4.45 20.56 -23.81
C LEU A 143 -3.30 21.56 -23.91
N VAL A 144 -2.56 21.52 -25.02
CA VAL A 144 -1.36 22.34 -25.21
C VAL A 144 -1.75 23.71 -25.75
N GLU A 145 -1.28 24.79 -25.12
CA GLU A 145 -1.53 26.14 -25.65
C GLU A 145 -0.72 26.39 -26.93
N GLU A 146 -1.25 27.21 -27.85
CA GLU A 146 -0.57 27.51 -29.11
C GLU A 146 0.82 28.14 -28.91
N LYS A 147 1.01 28.94 -27.85
CA LYS A 147 2.31 29.50 -27.48
C LYS A 147 3.33 28.43 -27.07
N GLU A 148 2.88 27.38 -26.40
CA GLU A 148 3.75 26.27 -25.98
C GLU A 148 4.14 25.43 -27.18
N ILE A 149 3.19 25.15 -28.09
CA ILE A 149 3.45 24.46 -29.36
C ILE A 149 4.50 25.24 -30.16
N GLU A 150 4.34 26.55 -30.31
CA GLU A 150 5.31 27.40 -31.02
C GLU A 150 6.70 27.35 -30.39
N ALA A 151 6.79 27.37 -29.05
CA ALA A 151 8.06 27.28 -28.33
C ALA A 151 8.74 25.91 -28.51
N ILE A 152 7.97 24.82 -28.48
CA ILE A 152 8.45 23.45 -28.70
C ILE A 152 8.97 23.31 -30.13
N ILE A 153 8.21 23.74 -31.14
CA ILE A 153 8.61 23.67 -32.55
C ILE A 153 9.84 24.52 -32.82
N LYS A 154 9.95 25.70 -32.19
CA LYS A 154 11.13 26.55 -32.31
C LYS A 154 12.41 25.87 -31.79
N THR A 155 12.28 25.08 -30.74
CA THR A 155 13.39 24.36 -30.11
C THR A 155 13.68 23.04 -30.83
N ASN A 156 12.64 22.40 -31.38
CA ASN A 156 12.70 21.12 -32.07
C ASN A 156 11.99 21.23 -33.45
N PRO A 157 12.67 21.77 -34.48
CA PRO A 157 12.03 22.07 -35.77
C PRO A 157 11.51 20.87 -36.56
N THR A 158 11.87 19.66 -36.14
CA THR A 158 11.43 18.39 -36.74
C THR A 158 10.04 17.95 -36.27
N LEU A 159 9.49 18.57 -35.22
CA LEU A 159 8.19 18.22 -34.68
C LEU A 159 7.07 18.99 -35.39
N THR A 160 5.98 18.30 -35.71
CA THR A 160 4.76 18.93 -36.24
C THR A 160 3.81 19.28 -35.10
N LYS A 161 2.94 20.27 -35.30
CA LYS A 161 1.88 20.62 -34.35
C LYS A 161 0.98 19.42 -34.05
N GLU A 162 0.55 18.71 -35.10
CA GLU A 162 -0.30 17.51 -35.00
C GLU A 162 0.36 16.43 -34.14
N PHE A 163 1.65 16.13 -34.37
CA PHE A 163 2.38 15.15 -33.57
C PHE A 163 2.49 15.56 -32.09
N ILE A 164 2.75 16.83 -31.80
CA ILE A 164 2.84 17.33 -30.41
C ILE A 164 1.50 17.14 -29.69
N GLU A 165 0.38 17.51 -30.31
CA GLU A 165 -0.96 17.35 -29.75
C GLU A 165 -1.29 15.87 -29.49
N ASP A 166 -1.09 15.01 -30.50
CA ASP A 166 -1.38 13.57 -30.40
C ASP A 166 -0.49 12.87 -29.36
N TYR A 167 0.80 13.20 -29.32
CA TYR A 167 1.73 12.65 -28.34
C TYR A 167 1.43 13.12 -26.92
N CYS A 168 1.09 14.40 -26.72
CA CYS A 168 0.69 14.93 -25.41
C CYS A 168 -0.59 14.26 -24.89
N TYR A 169 -1.56 13.99 -25.77
CA TYR A 169 -2.75 13.23 -25.41
C TYR A 169 -2.41 11.77 -25.08
N PHE A 170 -1.56 11.12 -25.88
CA PHE A 170 -1.11 9.74 -25.63
C PHE A 170 -0.45 9.59 -24.26
N ARG A 171 0.55 10.41 -23.93
CA ARG A 171 1.26 10.32 -22.65
C ARG A 171 0.34 10.60 -21.46
N TYR A 172 -0.61 11.53 -21.60
CA TYR A 172 -1.62 11.82 -20.58
C TYR A 172 -2.50 10.59 -20.30
N GLN A 173 -3.04 9.95 -21.35
CA GLN A 173 -3.84 8.73 -21.19
C GLN A 173 -3.02 7.57 -20.62
N LEU A 174 -1.75 7.45 -21.03
CA LEU A 174 -0.84 6.43 -20.53
C LEU A 174 -0.57 6.59 -19.03
N ALA A 175 -0.31 7.81 -18.55
CA ALA A 175 -0.02 8.10 -17.13
C ALA A 175 -1.21 7.81 -16.20
N ARG A 176 -2.44 7.73 -16.72
CA ARG A 176 -3.66 7.36 -15.97
C ARG A 176 -3.85 5.84 -15.81
N LEU A 177 -3.09 5.04 -16.56
CA LEU A 177 -3.08 3.59 -16.37
C LEU A 177 -2.31 3.23 -15.09
N HIS A 178 -2.56 2.03 -14.57
CA HIS A 178 -1.78 1.54 -13.44
C HIS A 178 -0.32 1.33 -13.91
N PRO A 179 0.70 1.57 -13.08
CA PRO A 179 2.09 1.48 -13.54
C PRO A 179 2.48 0.11 -14.12
N SER A 180 1.91 -0.98 -13.60
CA SER A 180 2.08 -2.32 -14.19
C SER A 180 1.51 -2.48 -15.61
N GLU A 181 0.61 -1.60 -16.05
CA GLU A 181 0.01 -1.61 -17.39
C GLU A 181 0.81 -0.76 -18.38
N PHE A 182 1.46 0.32 -17.93
CA PHE A 182 2.25 1.19 -18.81
C PHE A 182 3.76 0.88 -18.82
N GLU A 183 4.26 0.05 -17.91
CA GLU A 183 5.68 -0.31 -17.77
C GLU A 183 6.39 -0.59 -19.12
N ALA A 184 5.72 -1.35 -19.99
CA ALA A 184 6.25 -1.76 -21.29
C ALA A 184 6.44 -0.59 -22.29
N TYR A 185 5.92 0.60 -21.98
CA TYR A 185 5.91 1.77 -22.84
C TYR A 185 6.76 2.92 -22.28
N LEU A 186 7.47 2.71 -21.15
CA LEU A 186 8.30 3.73 -20.52
C LEU A 186 9.40 4.29 -21.44
N GLU A 187 9.86 3.53 -22.43
CA GLU A 187 10.84 4.03 -23.41
C GLU A 187 10.30 5.16 -24.30
N TYR A 188 8.97 5.30 -24.40
CA TYR A 188 8.31 6.29 -25.25
C TYR A 188 7.84 7.53 -24.47
N VAL A 189 8.01 7.58 -23.15
CA VAL A 189 7.54 8.70 -22.31
C VAL A 189 8.65 9.11 -21.35
N ASP A 190 8.85 10.42 -21.18
CA ASP A 190 9.82 10.91 -20.21
C ASP A 190 9.33 10.63 -18.78
N PHE A 191 10.18 10.01 -17.95
CA PHE A 191 9.81 9.61 -16.60
C PHE A 191 9.45 10.82 -15.73
N SER A 192 9.98 12.01 -16.02
CA SER A 192 9.55 13.27 -15.40
C SER A 192 8.05 13.53 -15.58
N TYR A 193 7.46 13.19 -16.73
CA TYR A 193 6.02 13.30 -16.95
C TYR A 193 5.24 12.30 -16.10
N ILE A 194 5.76 11.08 -15.94
CA ILE A 194 5.16 10.07 -15.06
C ILE A 194 5.19 10.56 -13.61
N CYS A 195 6.32 11.09 -13.14
CA CYS A 195 6.44 11.73 -11.81
C CYS A 195 5.45 12.87 -11.63
N TYR A 196 5.17 13.65 -12.67
CA TYR A 196 4.21 14.75 -12.66
C TYR A 196 2.76 14.28 -12.55
N ALA A 197 2.36 13.38 -13.46
CA ALA A 197 0.95 13.17 -13.81
C ALA A 197 0.36 11.85 -13.29
N CYS A 198 1.19 10.86 -12.95
CA CYS A 198 0.69 9.57 -12.49
C CYS A 198 0.40 9.60 -10.98
N ASP A 199 -0.87 9.56 -10.61
CA ASP A 199 -1.37 9.59 -9.24
C ASP A 199 -1.29 8.22 -8.53
N GLN A 200 -0.87 7.15 -9.23
CA GLN A 200 -0.84 5.76 -8.72
C GLN A 200 0.57 5.24 -8.40
N LEU A 201 1.59 6.10 -8.46
CA LEU A 201 2.95 5.72 -8.11
C LEU A 201 3.01 5.32 -6.63
N SER A 202 3.50 4.11 -6.36
CA SER A 202 3.84 3.66 -5.01
C SER A 202 5.29 4.04 -4.68
N GLU A 203 5.59 4.23 -3.38
CA GLU A 203 6.96 4.53 -2.96
C GLU A 203 7.94 3.43 -3.40
N LYS A 204 7.52 2.16 -3.31
CA LYS A 204 8.33 1.03 -3.79
C LYS A 204 8.63 1.13 -5.29
N TYR A 205 7.65 1.50 -6.11
CA TYR A 205 7.86 1.68 -7.55
C TYR A 205 8.86 2.81 -7.84
N LEU A 206 8.79 3.91 -7.09
CA LEU A 206 9.77 5.01 -7.18
C LEU A 206 11.17 4.57 -6.76
N ILE A 207 11.30 3.73 -5.72
CA ILE A 207 12.58 3.16 -5.30
C ILE A 207 13.15 2.21 -6.36
N GLU A 208 12.31 1.38 -6.99
CA GLU A 208 12.71 0.49 -8.08
C GLU A 208 13.29 1.24 -9.28
N HIS A 209 12.76 2.44 -9.57
CA HIS A 209 13.15 3.31 -10.68
C HIS A 209 13.94 4.55 -10.25
N LEU A 210 14.64 4.49 -9.12
CA LEU A 210 15.23 5.66 -8.45
C LEU A 210 16.17 6.49 -9.36
N ASP A 211 16.84 5.83 -10.31
CA ASP A 211 17.74 6.45 -11.29
C ASP A 211 17.01 7.30 -12.34
N GLN A 212 15.72 7.07 -12.53
CA GLN A 212 14.85 7.80 -13.47
C GLN A 212 13.95 8.81 -12.77
N VAL A 213 13.77 8.71 -11.45
CA VAL A 213 12.92 9.61 -10.66
C VAL A 213 13.41 11.05 -10.75
N ASP A 214 12.55 11.92 -11.25
CA ASP A 214 12.75 13.35 -11.25
C ASP A 214 12.06 14.01 -10.06
N VAL A 215 12.83 14.26 -8.99
CA VAL A 215 12.35 14.89 -7.76
C VAL A 215 11.85 16.32 -7.98
N ALA A 216 12.37 17.03 -8.99
CA ALA A 216 11.99 18.41 -9.30
C ALA A 216 10.57 18.49 -9.84
N THR A 217 10.14 17.43 -10.55
CA THR A 217 8.78 17.32 -11.05
C THR A 217 7.86 16.60 -10.04
N LEU A 218 8.37 15.57 -9.34
CA LEU A 218 7.61 14.79 -8.35
C LEU A 218 7.03 15.64 -7.21
N GLN A 219 7.71 16.73 -6.82
CA GLN A 219 7.25 17.63 -5.75
C GLN A 219 5.92 18.36 -6.06
N TYR A 220 5.37 18.23 -7.27
CA TYR A 220 4.05 18.75 -7.65
C TYR A 220 2.95 17.69 -7.67
N ASN A 221 3.29 16.42 -7.44
CA ASN A 221 2.33 15.32 -7.45
C ASN A 221 1.78 15.04 -6.06
N TYR A 222 0.87 15.90 -5.59
CA TYR A 222 0.34 15.84 -4.22
C TYR A 222 -0.28 14.49 -3.81
N PRO A 223 -1.04 13.77 -4.67
CA PRO A 223 -1.56 12.44 -4.32
C PRO A 223 -0.49 11.39 -4.08
N VAL A 224 0.67 11.49 -4.73
CA VAL A 224 1.81 10.62 -4.45
C VAL A 224 2.49 11.07 -3.16
N LEU A 225 2.77 12.38 -3.01
CA LEU A 225 3.44 12.93 -1.83
C LEU A 225 2.70 12.63 -0.51
N SER A 226 1.37 12.58 -0.54
CA SER A 226 0.55 12.25 0.63
C SER A 226 0.72 10.81 1.14
N ARG A 227 1.29 9.92 0.32
CA ARG A 227 1.49 8.50 0.65
C ARG A 227 2.95 8.11 0.87
N LEU A 228 3.88 9.03 0.64
CA LEU A 228 5.31 8.76 0.82
C LEU A 228 5.68 8.78 2.31
N SER A 229 6.52 7.84 2.69
CA SER A 229 7.13 7.79 4.01
C SER A 229 7.99 9.03 4.27
N ALA A 230 8.19 9.35 5.54
CA ALA A 230 9.13 10.38 5.97
C ALA A 230 10.54 10.16 5.40
N SER A 231 10.95 8.91 5.18
CA SER A 231 12.24 8.56 4.60
C SER A 231 12.37 9.08 3.16
N PHE A 232 11.38 8.79 2.32
CA PHE A 232 11.42 9.20 0.92
C PHE A 232 11.20 10.71 0.75
N LYS A 233 10.29 11.31 1.54
CA LYS A 233 10.10 12.77 1.56
C LYS A 233 11.42 13.50 1.91
N ARG A 234 12.16 12.99 2.90
CA ARG A 234 13.48 13.53 3.28
C ARG A 234 14.52 13.36 2.16
N TYR A 235 14.53 12.19 1.49
CA TYR A 235 15.37 11.97 0.31
C TYR A 235 15.06 12.99 -0.80
N MET A 236 13.79 13.18 -1.14
CA MET A 236 13.36 14.13 -2.16
C MET A 236 13.85 15.55 -1.85
N VAL A 237 13.66 16.04 -0.62
CA VAL A 237 14.12 17.37 -0.21
C VAL A 237 15.64 17.50 -0.28
N ASN A 238 16.38 16.47 0.14
CA ASN A 238 17.85 16.47 0.06
C ASN A 238 18.34 16.49 -1.39
N GLU A 239 17.69 15.74 -2.28
CA GLU A 239 18.03 15.73 -3.70
C GLU A 239 17.70 17.07 -4.38
N LEU A 240 16.57 17.69 -4.08
CA LEU A 240 16.24 19.05 -4.56
C LEU A 240 17.34 20.05 -4.17
N LYS A 241 17.77 20.01 -2.91
CA LYS A 241 18.89 20.85 -2.41
C LYS A 241 20.20 20.52 -3.12
N ARG A 242 20.51 19.24 -3.35
CA ARG A 242 21.72 18.79 -4.04
C ARG A 242 21.76 19.26 -5.50
N LEU A 243 20.61 19.26 -6.16
CA LEU A 243 20.43 19.72 -7.54
C LEU A 243 20.32 21.24 -7.65
N ASN A 244 20.20 21.96 -6.52
CA ASN A 244 19.95 23.40 -6.46
C ASN A 244 18.65 23.79 -7.19
N GLU A 245 17.64 22.95 -7.05
CA GLU A 245 16.29 23.18 -7.58
C GLU A 245 15.44 23.95 -6.56
N THR A 246 14.42 24.65 -7.07
CA THR A 246 13.48 25.38 -6.21
C THR A 246 12.57 24.38 -5.50
N VAL A 247 12.48 24.50 -4.17
CA VAL A 247 11.52 23.73 -3.37
C VAL A 247 10.13 24.32 -3.58
N ASN A 248 9.12 23.46 -3.70
CA ASN A 248 7.75 23.88 -3.87
C ASN A 248 7.29 24.82 -2.73
N GLN A 249 6.70 25.95 -3.12
CA GLN A 249 6.21 26.99 -2.22
C GLN A 249 5.19 26.49 -1.19
N HIS A 250 4.48 25.39 -1.48
CA HIS A 250 3.50 24.80 -0.56
C HIS A 250 4.12 24.31 0.75
N PHE A 251 5.38 23.86 0.74
CA PHE A 251 6.04 23.29 1.92
C PHE A 251 7.45 23.83 2.17
N GLU A 252 7.92 24.83 1.39
CA GLU A 252 9.29 25.35 1.50
C GLU A 252 9.63 25.91 2.91
N HIS A 253 8.63 26.46 3.60
CA HIS A 253 8.78 27.03 4.94
C HIS A 253 8.48 26.03 6.07
N GLU A 254 7.96 24.85 5.74
CA GLU A 254 7.44 23.85 6.68
C GLU A 254 7.96 22.44 6.35
N ILE A 255 9.21 22.36 5.90
CA ILE A 255 9.83 21.10 5.43
C ILE A 255 9.74 19.98 6.47
N ASP A 256 9.99 20.29 7.74
CA ASP A 256 9.97 19.28 8.80
C ASP A 256 8.55 18.75 9.02
N LEU A 257 7.54 19.64 9.01
CA LEU A 257 6.13 19.25 9.10
C LEU A 257 5.69 18.42 7.89
N PHE A 258 6.07 18.81 6.67
CA PHE A 258 5.81 18.01 5.46
C PHE A 258 6.39 16.59 5.56
N ILE A 259 7.59 16.44 6.12
CA ILE A 259 8.26 15.14 6.29
C ILE A 259 7.59 14.32 7.39
N GLU A 260 7.20 14.95 8.50
CA GLU A 260 6.74 14.29 9.73
C GLU A 260 5.22 14.11 9.83
N ASP A 261 4.43 14.77 8.99
CA ASP A 261 2.98 14.64 8.97
C ASP A 261 2.51 13.80 7.77
N GLU A 262 1.91 12.64 8.06
CA GLU A 262 1.28 11.76 7.06
C GLU A 262 0.02 12.37 6.45
N THR A 263 -0.62 13.30 7.16
CA THR A 263 -1.88 13.93 6.73
C THR A 263 -1.68 15.24 5.95
N TYR A 264 -0.45 15.73 5.82
CA TYR A 264 -0.12 17.04 5.23
C TYR A 264 -0.78 17.31 3.87
N PHE A 265 -0.89 16.29 3.01
CA PHE A 265 -1.57 16.39 1.70
C PHE A 265 -2.73 15.39 1.56
N SER A 266 -3.31 14.93 2.68
CA SER A 266 -4.37 13.92 2.68
C SER A 266 -5.66 14.35 1.96
N GLU A 267 -5.86 15.66 1.81
CA GLU A 267 -6.96 16.26 1.05
C GLU A 267 -6.83 16.12 -0.48
N TYR A 268 -5.62 15.86 -0.99
CA TYR A 268 -5.36 15.76 -2.43
C TYR A 268 -5.43 14.30 -2.89
N GLY A 269 -6.60 13.90 -3.40
CA GLY A 269 -6.88 12.52 -3.81
C GLY A 269 -6.53 12.16 -5.27
N TYR A 270 -6.40 13.14 -6.16
CA TYR A 270 -6.23 12.92 -7.61
C TYR A 270 -5.59 14.12 -8.32
N ILE A 271 -5.00 13.90 -9.51
CA ILE A 271 -4.55 14.94 -10.45
C ILE A 271 -5.37 14.82 -11.73
N ASP A 272 -6.16 15.85 -12.06
CA ASP A 272 -6.66 16.03 -13.43
C ASP A 272 -5.93 17.20 -14.10
N LEU A 273 -5.44 16.96 -15.32
CA LEU A 273 -4.78 17.97 -16.16
C LEU A 273 -5.73 18.54 -17.22
N MET A 274 -7.01 18.15 -17.18
CA MET A 274 -8.09 18.73 -17.99
C MET A 274 -8.82 19.79 -17.14
N ASP A 275 -8.88 21.01 -17.66
CA ASP A 275 -9.32 22.24 -16.96
C ASP A 275 -10.75 22.17 -16.34
N GLU A 276 -10.96 22.90 -15.23
CA GLU A 276 -12.10 22.89 -14.28
C GLU A 276 -13.48 23.35 -14.85
N ASN A 277 -13.66 23.46 -16.16
CA ASN A 277 -14.86 24.06 -16.78
C ASN A 277 -15.93 23.06 -17.26
N ILE A 278 -15.79 21.79 -16.90
CA ILE A 278 -16.91 20.85 -16.95
C ILE A 278 -17.39 20.75 -15.50
N GLU A 279 -18.68 20.98 -15.23
CA GLU A 279 -19.28 20.68 -13.91
C GLU A 279 -19.06 19.20 -13.62
N ILE A 280 -17.93 18.87 -12.99
CA ILE A 280 -17.64 17.55 -12.47
C ILE A 280 -18.36 17.51 -11.13
N GLU A 281 -19.59 16.96 -11.11
CA GLU A 281 -20.17 16.39 -9.90
C GLU A 281 -19.04 15.67 -9.16
N GLU A 282 -18.75 16.02 -7.90
CA GLU A 282 -17.75 15.38 -7.04
C GLU A 282 -17.60 13.91 -7.43
N GLU A 283 -16.54 13.58 -8.16
CA GLU A 283 -16.43 12.31 -8.86
C GLU A 283 -16.28 11.21 -7.80
N GLU A 284 -17.41 10.56 -7.48
CA GLU A 284 -17.43 9.44 -6.54
C GLU A 284 -16.38 8.43 -6.96
N ILE A 285 -15.47 8.09 -6.04
CA ILE A 285 -14.56 6.94 -6.17
C ILE A 285 -15.45 5.71 -6.39
N GLU A 286 -15.64 5.32 -7.65
CA GLU A 286 -16.34 4.10 -8.01
C GLU A 286 -15.36 2.96 -7.76
N TYR A 287 -15.60 2.22 -6.68
CA TYR A 287 -15.01 0.90 -6.51
C TYR A 287 -15.45 0.01 -7.70
N LEU A 288 -14.64 -0.09 -8.77
CA LEU A 288 -14.96 -1.03 -9.85
C LEU A 288 -14.80 -2.44 -9.30
N PHE A 289 -15.94 -3.09 -9.15
CA PHE A 289 -16.04 -4.50 -8.89
C PHE A 289 -15.53 -5.26 -10.11
N PHE A 290 -14.35 -5.87 -10.01
CA PHE A 290 -13.89 -6.81 -11.04
C PHE A 290 -14.74 -8.09 -10.96
N GLU A 291 -15.85 -8.12 -11.69
CA GLU A 291 -16.48 -9.38 -12.08
C GLU A 291 -15.57 -10.09 -13.09
N TYR A 292 -14.97 -11.22 -12.72
CA TYR A 292 -14.42 -12.11 -13.73
C TYR A 292 -15.57 -12.61 -14.61
N ASP A 293 -15.48 -12.36 -15.92
CA ASP A 293 -16.50 -12.70 -16.90
C ASP A 293 -16.73 -14.23 -16.93
N ARG A 294 -17.88 -14.66 -16.39
CA ARG A 294 -18.30 -16.06 -16.34
C ARG A 294 -19.22 -16.38 -17.50
N GLY A 295 -18.65 -16.46 -18.70
CA GLY A 295 -19.25 -17.13 -19.84
C GLY A 295 -20.61 -16.58 -20.33
N PRO A 296 -21.18 -17.20 -21.37
CA PRO A 296 -22.20 -16.59 -22.23
C PRO A 296 -23.62 -16.48 -21.64
N ASN A 297 -23.87 -16.88 -20.39
CA ASN A 297 -25.21 -16.90 -19.80
C ASN A 297 -25.23 -16.25 -18.41
N LYS A 298 -25.37 -14.91 -18.34
CA LYS A 298 -25.66 -14.18 -17.09
C LYS A 298 -27.15 -13.82 -16.99
N TRP A 299 -27.73 -13.98 -15.79
CA TRP A 299 -29.05 -13.45 -15.40
C TRP A 299 -28.89 -12.05 -14.78
N TYR A 300 -29.73 -11.09 -15.17
CA TYR A 300 -29.82 -9.79 -14.52
C TYR A 300 -30.30 -9.94 -13.06
N GLY A 301 -29.59 -9.33 -12.10
CA GLY A 301 -29.90 -9.39 -10.66
C GLY A 301 -29.01 -10.32 -9.81
N SER A 302 -27.80 -10.67 -10.28
CA SER A 302 -26.86 -11.48 -9.51
C SER A 302 -25.92 -10.70 -8.57
N GLU A 303 -26.04 -9.37 -8.57
CA GLU A 303 -25.36 -8.38 -7.74
C GLU A 303 -25.80 -8.49 -6.27
N HIS A 304 -25.07 -9.24 -5.45
CA HIS A 304 -25.16 -9.07 -3.99
C HIS A 304 -23.76 -9.07 -3.38
N LEU A 305 -23.45 -7.90 -2.82
CA LEU A 305 -22.24 -7.48 -2.12
C LEU A 305 -21.76 -8.51 -1.09
N ILE A 306 -20.51 -8.93 -1.22
CA ILE A 306 -19.74 -9.40 -0.07
C ILE A 306 -19.10 -8.15 0.56
N LYS A 307 -19.76 -7.52 1.55
CA LYS A 307 -19.11 -6.49 2.37
C LYS A 307 -18.21 -7.18 3.41
N GLY A 308 -16.97 -6.71 3.55
CA GLY A 308 -16.10 -7.09 4.68
C GLY A 308 -15.35 -8.42 4.55
N ILE A 309 -15.13 -8.95 3.34
CA ILE A 309 -14.14 -10.02 3.13
C ILE A 309 -12.89 -9.39 2.50
N PRO A 310 -11.78 -9.23 3.26
CA PRO A 310 -10.45 -9.12 2.66
C PRO A 310 -10.20 -10.43 1.91
N SER A 311 -9.79 -10.35 0.66
CA SER A 311 -9.70 -11.53 -0.18
C SER A 311 -8.34 -12.21 -0.11
N PHE A 312 -8.26 -13.43 -0.64
CA PHE A 312 -6.96 -14.03 -0.92
C PHE A 312 -6.12 -13.22 -1.91
N ARG A 313 -6.71 -12.37 -2.78
CA ARG A 313 -5.91 -11.46 -3.63
C ARG A 313 -5.32 -10.26 -2.89
N SER A 314 -5.78 -9.86 -1.71
CA SER A 314 -5.02 -8.88 -0.90
C SER A 314 -3.72 -9.49 -0.34
N GLN A 315 -3.53 -10.82 -0.47
CA GLN A 315 -2.22 -11.45 -0.27
C GLN A 315 -1.33 -11.38 -1.52
N VAL A 316 -1.92 -11.21 -2.70
CA VAL A 316 -1.22 -11.18 -3.99
C VAL A 316 -0.96 -9.75 -4.46
N TYR A 317 -1.81 -8.80 -4.09
CA TYR A 317 -1.72 -7.39 -4.48
C TYR A 317 -1.78 -6.49 -3.25
N ASP A 318 -1.13 -5.33 -3.31
CA ASP A 318 -1.25 -4.27 -2.31
C ASP A 318 -2.50 -3.39 -2.54
N ASP A 319 -2.69 -2.40 -1.67
CA ASP A 319 -3.86 -1.51 -1.68
C ASP A 319 -3.92 -0.59 -2.92
N LEU A 320 -2.79 -0.44 -3.63
CA LEU A 320 -2.70 0.33 -4.88
C LEU A 320 -2.86 -0.57 -6.13
N GLY A 321 -2.87 -1.89 -5.96
CA GLY A 321 -3.02 -2.86 -7.05
C GLY A 321 -1.71 -3.42 -7.60
N TYR A 322 -0.56 -3.16 -6.94
CA TYR A 322 0.71 -3.77 -7.31
C TYR A 322 0.78 -5.20 -6.81
N LYS A 323 1.31 -6.09 -7.65
CA LYS A 323 1.55 -7.48 -7.25
C LYS A 323 2.63 -7.52 -6.16
N LYS A 324 2.32 -8.10 -5.01
CA LYS A 324 3.30 -8.44 -3.97
C LYS A 324 4.32 -9.43 -4.55
N PRO A 325 5.63 -9.17 -4.43
CA PRO A 325 6.64 -10.03 -5.01
C PRO A 325 6.66 -11.38 -4.29
N THR A 326 6.90 -12.45 -5.03
CA THR A 326 7.28 -13.73 -4.43
C THR A 326 8.68 -13.63 -3.81
N ASN A 327 9.00 -14.54 -2.89
CA ASN A 327 10.35 -14.65 -2.31
C ASN A 327 11.46 -14.64 -3.37
N LYS A 328 11.25 -15.35 -4.49
CA LYS A 328 12.24 -15.44 -5.57
C LYS A 328 12.39 -14.11 -6.33
N GLU A 329 11.28 -13.43 -6.63
CA GLU A 329 11.30 -12.12 -7.29
C GLU A 329 11.98 -11.08 -6.39
N MET A 330 11.65 -11.08 -5.10
CA MET A 330 12.25 -10.18 -4.11
C MET A 330 13.74 -10.47 -3.88
N ASP A 331 14.15 -11.74 -3.85
CA ASP A 331 15.57 -12.11 -3.74
C ASP A 331 16.38 -11.59 -4.94
N VAL A 332 15.80 -11.58 -6.15
CA VAL A 332 16.46 -11.01 -7.33
C VAL A 332 16.54 -9.49 -7.20
N ALA A 333 15.42 -8.84 -6.86
CA ALA A 333 15.33 -7.39 -6.74
C ALA A 333 16.30 -6.83 -5.69
N ILE A 334 16.30 -7.39 -4.47
CA ILE A 334 17.12 -6.86 -3.37
C ILE A 334 18.63 -6.97 -3.63
N ASN A 335 19.05 -8.01 -4.36
CA ASN A 335 20.45 -8.19 -4.75
C ASN A 335 20.89 -7.22 -5.86
N SER A 336 19.95 -6.62 -6.59
CA SER A 336 20.23 -5.62 -7.62
C SER A 336 20.21 -4.18 -7.12
N TYR A 337 19.64 -3.94 -5.93
CA TYR A 337 19.50 -2.59 -5.40
C TYR A 337 20.82 -1.97 -4.95
N THR A 338 20.92 -0.67 -5.21
CA THR A 338 21.99 0.17 -4.67
C THR A 338 21.85 0.34 -3.15
N PRO A 339 22.91 0.73 -2.43
CA PRO A 339 22.82 1.00 -1.00
C PRO A 339 21.76 2.05 -0.63
N LEU A 340 21.57 3.07 -1.49
CA LEU A 340 20.55 4.09 -1.30
C LEU A 340 19.13 3.50 -1.45
N GLN A 341 18.89 2.69 -2.47
CA GLN A 341 17.62 1.99 -2.64
C GLN A 341 17.34 1.05 -1.46
N ILE A 342 18.34 0.33 -0.97
CA ILE A 342 18.20 -0.53 0.22
C ILE A 342 17.84 0.30 1.46
N SER A 343 18.48 1.46 1.66
CA SER A 343 18.17 2.38 2.75
C SER A 343 16.71 2.86 2.71
N LEU A 344 16.25 3.33 1.55
CA LEU A 344 14.86 3.79 1.37
C LEU A 344 13.87 2.64 1.55
N LEU A 345 14.16 1.49 0.95
CA LEU A 345 13.29 0.32 1.04
C LEU A 345 13.15 -0.16 2.49
N SER A 346 14.23 -0.16 3.27
CA SER A 346 14.23 -0.59 4.67
C SER A 346 13.24 0.21 5.54
N ALA A 347 12.93 1.46 5.17
CA ALA A 347 11.94 2.28 5.85
C ALA A 347 10.49 1.81 5.64
N ILE A 348 10.19 1.06 4.58
CA ILE A 348 8.82 0.68 4.21
C ILE A 348 8.59 -0.83 4.09
N LEU A 349 9.61 -1.66 4.33
CA LEU A 349 9.46 -3.12 4.25
C LEU A 349 8.57 -3.66 5.36
N GLU A 350 7.64 -4.54 4.98
CA GLU A 350 6.87 -5.35 5.92
C GLU A 350 7.80 -6.26 6.76
N PRO A 351 7.40 -6.66 7.99
CA PRO A 351 8.25 -7.40 8.93
C PRO A 351 8.83 -8.70 8.37
N HIS A 352 8.09 -9.40 7.51
CA HIS A 352 8.55 -10.65 6.92
C HIS A 352 9.77 -10.44 6.00
N TRP A 353 9.81 -9.33 5.25
CA TRP A 353 10.95 -8.95 4.43
C TRP A 353 12.13 -8.46 5.27
N LEU A 354 11.86 -7.64 6.29
CA LEU A 354 12.89 -7.20 7.24
C LEU A 354 13.59 -8.40 7.89
N HIS A 355 12.83 -9.40 8.36
CA HIS A 355 13.40 -10.63 8.92
C HIS A 355 14.24 -11.41 7.90
N ARG A 356 13.70 -11.62 6.69
CA ARG A 356 14.37 -12.39 5.63
C ARG A 356 15.70 -11.76 5.25
N TYR A 357 15.75 -10.44 5.15
CA TYR A 357 16.90 -9.68 4.65
C TYR A 357 17.66 -8.92 5.73
N ARG A 358 17.50 -9.30 7.00
CA ARG A 358 18.14 -8.68 8.18
C ARG A 358 19.65 -8.45 8.08
N GLU A 359 20.37 -9.23 7.27
CA GLU A 359 21.83 -9.06 7.09
C GLU A 359 22.20 -8.02 6.01
N ILE A 360 21.23 -7.56 5.22
CA ILE A 360 21.42 -6.73 4.03
C ILE A 360 20.75 -5.35 4.22
N ILE A 361 19.60 -5.32 4.89
CA ILE A 361 18.83 -4.08 5.10
C ILE A 361 19.59 -3.06 5.96
N ASP A 362 19.23 -1.79 5.79
CA ASP A 362 19.71 -0.73 6.65
C ASP A 362 18.82 -0.64 7.91
N TRP A 363 19.32 -1.23 9.00
CA TRP A 363 18.64 -1.19 10.30
C TRP A 363 18.53 0.21 10.89
N LYS A 364 19.41 1.15 10.53
CA LYS A 364 19.27 2.54 10.96
C LYS A 364 18.01 3.15 10.35
N ALA A 365 17.83 2.97 9.04
CA ALA A 365 16.66 3.46 8.32
C ALA A 365 15.38 2.73 8.77
N ALA A 366 15.44 1.41 8.95
CA ALA A 366 14.31 0.64 9.47
C ALA A 366 13.88 1.14 10.86
N CYS A 367 14.83 1.24 11.81
CA CYS A 367 14.52 1.72 13.15
C CYS A 367 14.00 3.16 13.17
N LEU A 368 14.47 4.03 12.27
CA LEU A 368 14.11 5.45 12.26
C LEU A 368 12.73 5.73 11.64
N TYR A 369 12.32 4.97 10.62
CA TYR A 369 11.17 5.33 9.78
C TYR A 369 10.08 4.26 9.65
N ASN A 370 10.38 3.00 9.96
CA ASN A 370 9.47 1.91 9.62
C ASN A 370 8.32 1.81 10.63
N GLN A 371 7.09 2.04 10.13
CA GLN A 371 5.85 1.97 10.90
C GLN A 371 5.46 0.55 11.33
N TYR A 372 5.95 -0.50 10.64
CA TYR A 372 5.54 -1.88 10.88
C TYR A 372 6.30 -2.56 12.03
N LEU A 373 7.20 -1.83 12.71
CA LEU A 373 7.96 -2.38 13.83
C LEU A 373 7.06 -2.56 15.05
N THR A 374 6.97 -3.79 15.56
CA THR A 374 6.21 -4.14 16.76
C THR A 374 7.13 -4.70 17.84
N ASP A 375 6.64 -4.76 19.09
CA ASP A 375 7.34 -5.35 20.24
C ASP A 375 7.96 -6.71 19.91
N ASP A 376 7.14 -7.65 19.43
CA ASP A 376 7.56 -9.02 19.14
C ASP A 376 8.68 -9.03 18.09
N PHE A 377 8.56 -8.18 17.08
CA PHE A 377 9.57 -8.08 16.03
C PHE A 377 10.88 -7.51 16.55
N LEU A 378 10.83 -6.41 17.30
CA LEU A 378 12.00 -5.76 17.89
C LEU A 378 12.70 -6.69 18.89
N ILE A 379 11.95 -7.37 19.76
CA ILE A 379 12.48 -8.34 20.72
C ILE A 379 13.16 -9.51 20.00
N ALA A 380 12.55 -10.06 18.94
CA ALA A 380 13.13 -11.15 18.17
C ALA A 380 14.43 -10.76 17.43
N HIS A 381 14.61 -9.48 17.14
CA HIS A 381 15.74 -8.94 16.37
C HIS A 381 16.62 -7.99 17.18
N MET A 382 16.62 -8.12 18.51
CA MET A 382 17.29 -7.19 19.43
C MET A 382 18.75 -6.90 19.08
N ASN A 383 19.48 -7.86 18.53
CA ASN A 383 20.88 -7.70 18.10
C ASN A 383 21.08 -6.69 16.97
N TYR A 384 20.03 -6.37 16.21
CA TYR A 384 20.07 -5.42 15.10
C TYR A 384 19.41 -4.08 15.44
N VAL A 385 18.63 -4.02 16.53
CA VAL A 385 17.89 -2.82 16.92
C VAL A 385 18.86 -1.69 17.26
N GLN A 386 18.73 -0.57 16.55
CA GLN A 386 19.49 0.64 16.81
C GLN A 386 18.65 1.61 17.64
N PHE A 387 18.78 1.54 18.97
CA PHE A 387 17.97 2.33 19.90
C PHE A 387 18.09 3.84 19.71
N GLU A 388 19.24 4.36 19.26
CA GLU A 388 19.40 5.78 18.95
C GLU A 388 18.50 6.21 17.78
N ALA A 389 18.41 5.39 16.73
CA ALA A 389 17.53 5.64 15.58
C ALA A 389 16.07 5.39 15.94
N LEU A 390 15.79 4.30 16.67
CA LEU A 390 14.44 3.95 17.13
C LEU A 390 13.85 5.04 18.03
N GLY A 391 14.68 5.68 18.86
CA GLY A 391 14.26 6.78 19.73
C GLY A 391 13.70 8.00 18.99
N GLN A 392 13.98 8.12 17.70
CA GLN A 392 13.52 9.21 16.82
C GLN A 392 12.38 8.76 15.89
N ASN A 393 11.92 7.51 15.99
CA ASN A 393 10.82 7.01 15.19
C ASN A 393 9.50 7.55 15.70
N LEU A 394 8.72 8.18 14.82
CA LEU A 394 7.41 8.73 15.12
C LEU A 394 6.28 7.82 14.65
N TRP A 395 6.55 6.70 14.02
CA TRP A 395 5.57 5.97 13.20
C TRP A 395 5.26 4.57 13.70
N CYS A 396 6.19 3.93 14.42
CA CYS A 396 5.92 2.59 14.96
C CYS A 396 5.18 2.65 16.30
N GLU A 397 4.32 1.66 16.51
CA GLU A 397 3.54 1.49 17.73
C GLU A 397 4.11 0.33 18.56
N VAL A 398 4.49 0.63 19.80
CA VAL A 398 4.97 -0.37 20.77
C VAL A 398 4.19 -0.29 22.07
N SER A 399 4.20 -1.36 22.86
CA SER A 399 3.56 -1.31 24.17
C SER A 399 4.37 -0.51 25.20
N GLU A 400 3.67 0.02 26.20
CA GLU A 400 4.29 0.62 27.39
C GLU A 400 5.31 -0.33 28.05
N GLN A 401 5.01 -1.63 28.08
CA GLN A 401 5.90 -2.63 28.66
C GLN A 401 7.23 -2.73 27.91
N PHE A 402 7.22 -2.60 26.58
CA PHE A 402 8.43 -2.56 25.78
C PHE A 402 9.28 -1.33 26.16
N ILE A 403 8.64 -0.16 26.25
CA ILE A 403 9.30 1.10 26.62
C ILE A 403 9.92 1.02 28.01
N GLU A 404 9.16 0.56 29.02
CA GLU A 404 9.67 0.39 30.38
C GLU A 404 10.87 -0.57 30.43
N THR A 405 10.79 -1.69 29.70
CA THR A 405 11.83 -2.71 29.69
C THR A 405 13.15 -2.20 29.09
N TYR A 406 13.07 -1.40 28.03
CA TYR A 406 14.24 -0.92 27.27
C TYR A 406 14.54 0.57 27.48
N MET A 407 13.92 1.22 28.47
CA MET A 407 14.07 2.65 28.77
C MET A 407 15.55 3.07 28.78
N ASN A 408 16.40 2.32 29.50
CA ASN A 408 17.82 2.65 29.65
C ASN A 408 18.67 2.46 28.39
N CYS A 409 18.12 1.87 27.33
CA CYS A 409 18.82 1.68 26.05
C CYS A 409 18.75 2.91 25.14
N PHE A 410 17.82 3.84 25.39
CA PHE A 410 17.68 5.07 24.62
C PHE A 410 18.69 6.15 25.07
N ASN A 411 19.01 7.09 24.16
CA ASN A 411 19.92 8.19 24.45
C ASN A 411 19.17 9.38 25.07
N HIS A 412 19.15 9.44 26.40
CA HIS A 412 18.47 10.49 27.18
C HIS A 412 19.21 11.82 27.27
N ASN A 413 20.34 12.00 26.59
CA ASN A 413 21.02 13.31 26.52
C ASN A 413 20.30 14.30 25.59
N GLN A 414 19.30 13.83 24.86
CA GLN A 414 18.44 14.61 23.98
C GLN A 414 16.99 14.12 24.18
N PRO A 415 15.99 14.94 23.82
CA PRO A 415 14.61 14.46 23.71
C PRO A 415 14.54 13.17 22.88
N VAL A 416 13.72 12.23 23.35
CA VAL A 416 13.46 10.95 22.68
C VAL A 416 11.99 10.94 22.24
N PRO A 417 11.67 11.46 21.03
CA PRO A 417 10.30 11.59 20.55
C PRO A 417 9.47 10.31 20.66
N PHE A 418 10.11 9.15 20.42
CA PHE A 418 9.48 7.85 20.54
C PHE A 418 8.90 7.58 21.94
N ILE A 419 9.63 7.96 22.99
CA ILE A 419 9.18 7.81 24.38
C ILE A 419 8.10 8.84 24.69
N ILE A 420 8.27 10.08 24.23
CA ILE A 420 7.34 11.18 24.51
C ILE A 420 5.96 10.90 23.89
N ARG A 421 5.93 10.37 22.66
CA ARG A 421 4.70 9.95 21.98
C ARG A 421 3.92 8.88 22.73
N HIS A 422 4.61 7.99 23.43
CA HIS A 422 4.01 6.90 24.20
C HIS A 422 4.01 7.18 25.71
N LEU A 423 4.18 8.45 26.10
CA LEU A 423 4.31 8.83 27.50
C LEU A 423 2.94 8.69 28.18
N THR A 424 2.88 7.84 29.19
CA THR A 424 1.75 7.75 30.12
C THR A 424 2.12 8.35 31.46
N GLU A 425 1.12 8.69 32.29
CA GLU A 425 1.35 9.15 33.67
C GLU A 425 2.27 8.16 34.42
N GLN A 426 2.00 6.86 34.24
CA GLN A 426 2.75 5.80 34.89
C GLN A 426 4.21 5.73 34.44
N ILE A 427 4.48 5.82 33.13
CA ILE A 427 5.85 5.84 32.59
C ILE A 427 6.60 7.06 33.11
N TYR A 428 5.96 8.24 33.10
CA TYR A 428 6.57 9.47 33.60
C TYR A 428 6.92 9.36 35.09
N LEU A 429 6.00 8.88 35.93
CA LEU A 429 6.25 8.70 37.37
C LEU A 429 7.36 7.67 37.65
N ASN A 430 7.40 6.58 36.89
CA ASN A 430 8.41 5.52 37.04
C ASN A 430 9.82 5.98 36.64
N HIS A 431 9.91 6.94 35.71
CA HIS A 431 11.17 7.36 35.09
C HIS A 431 11.42 8.88 35.16
N LYS A 432 10.81 9.59 36.13
CA LYS A 432 10.89 11.05 36.27
C LYS A 432 12.33 11.59 36.34
N ASP A 433 13.25 10.80 36.89
CA ASP A 433 14.68 11.17 36.98
C ASP A 433 15.46 10.97 35.66
N THR A 434 14.87 10.26 34.70
CA THR A 434 15.51 9.90 33.41
C THR A 434 14.87 10.65 32.24
N ILE A 435 13.55 10.81 32.26
CA ILE A 435 12.77 11.50 31.22
C ILE A 435 12.68 12.99 31.58
N GLN A 436 13.27 13.85 30.74
CA GLN A 436 13.06 15.29 30.81
C GLN A 436 12.00 15.68 29.78
N VAL A 437 10.87 16.20 30.28
CA VAL A 437 9.78 16.73 29.46
C VAL A 437 9.43 18.10 29.99
N ASP A 438 9.37 19.08 29.11
CA ASP A 438 8.84 20.41 29.40
C ASP A 438 7.49 20.60 28.71
N SER A 439 6.78 21.67 29.07
CA SER A 439 5.43 21.95 28.56
C SER A 439 5.40 22.19 27.05
N ASP A 440 6.45 22.79 26.48
CA ASP A 440 6.53 23.09 25.05
C ASP A 440 6.69 21.79 24.24
N LEU A 441 7.55 20.89 24.71
CA LEU A 441 7.76 19.58 24.12
C LEU A 441 6.53 18.68 24.28
N LEU A 442 5.90 18.69 25.45
CA LEU A 442 4.66 17.93 25.68
C LEU A 442 3.54 18.41 24.74
N TYR A 443 3.41 19.72 24.54
CA TYR A 443 2.44 20.31 23.61
C TYR A 443 2.73 19.95 22.15
N GLN A 444 4.01 19.91 21.75
CA GLN A 444 4.41 19.48 20.41
C GLN A 444 3.89 18.06 20.07
N TYR A 445 3.89 17.15 21.04
CA TYR A 445 3.42 15.76 20.85
C TYR A 445 1.97 15.53 21.31
N TYR A 446 1.24 16.58 21.68
CA TYR A 446 -0.17 16.51 22.10
C TYR A 446 -1.05 15.65 21.19
N PRO A 447 -0.99 15.76 19.84
CA PRO A 447 -1.82 14.96 18.96
C PRO A 447 -1.57 13.45 19.07
N SER A 448 -0.38 13.04 19.52
CA SER A 448 0.00 11.63 19.64
C SER A 448 -0.27 11.05 21.04
N ILE A 449 -0.16 11.88 22.09
CA ILE A 449 -0.36 11.47 23.49
C ILE A 449 -1.85 11.36 23.83
N GLY A 450 -2.67 12.26 23.27
CA GLY A 450 -4.10 12.34 23.55
C GLY A 450 -4.43 13.23 24.76
N ASP A 451 -5.64 13.80 24.72
CA ASP A 451 -6.10 14.87 25.63
C ASP A 451 -6.03 14.46 27.11
N ASP A 452 -6.61 13.31 27.46
CA ASP A 452 -6.67 12.82 28.85
C ASP A 452 -5.28 12.64 29.48
N GLU A 453 -4.32 12.15 28.70
CA GLU A 453 -2.98 11.80 29.20
C GLU A 453 -2.04 12.99 29.20
N TYR A 454 -2.21 13.89 28.23
CA TYR A 454 -1.60 15.20 28.23
C TYR A 454 -1.96 16.02 29.48
N GLU A 455 -3.24 16.12 29.84
CA GLU A 455 -3.68 16.89 31.01
C GLU A 455 -3.08 16.35 32.33
N LYS A 456 -3.00 15.02 32.47
CA LYS A 456 -2.39 14.38 33.65
C LYS A 456 -0.91 14.69 33.75
N ILE A 457 -0.16 14.56 32.65
CA ILE A 457 1.29 14.82 32.64
C ILE A 457 1.56 16.31 32.84
N GLN A 458 0.77 17.20 32.22
CA GLN A 458 0.89 18.64 32.42
C GLN A 458 0.70 19.01 33.90
N SER A 459 -0.30 18.44 34.56
CA SER A 459 -0.53 18.67 36.00
C SER A 459 0.67 18.29 36.86
N LEU A 460 1.38 17.21 36.50
CA LEU A 460 2.59 16.74 37.19
C LEU A 460 3.86 17.56 36.89
N LEU A 461 3.83 18.42 35.86
CA LEU A 461 4.91 19.35 35.52
C LEU A 461 4.73 20.71 36.19
N GLU A 462 3.48 21.07 36.51
CA GLU A 462 3.12 22.30 37.24
C GLU A 462 3.36 22.18 38.76
N ASP A 463 3.41 20.95 39.29
CA ASP A 463 3.77 20.58 40.68
C ASP A 463 5.29 20.36 40.89
#